data_AF-A0A3C1F7L1-F1
#
_entry.id   AF-A0A3C1F7L1-F1
#
_cell.length_a   1.000
_cell.length_b   1.000
_cell.length_c   1.000
_cell.angle_alpha   90.00
_cell.angle_beta   90.00
_cell.angle_gamma   90.00
#
_symmetry.space_group_name_H-M   'P 1'
#
loop_
_entity.id
_entity.type
_entity.pdbx_description
1 polymer ?
#
loop_
_entity_poly.entity_id
_entity_poly.type
_entity_poly.pdbx_seq_one_letter_code
_entity_poly.pdbx_strand_id
1 'polypeptide(L)'
;MMGGVEGTHRLGGRFDIPYDPSDFGRCHRLLQLIPEWRANLGKVAEIFPGWKPMVDAWGELEDLWEEELPKGKLPKLYERIQGLVNECRLADGWKQTSPYSWSRD
;
A
#
# COMPACT_ATOMS: atom_id res chain seq x y z
N MET A 1 12.08 -31.34 -0.19
CA MET A 1 12.72 -30.17 0.46
C MET A 1 12.93 -29.12 -0.62
N MET A 2 12.00 -28.18 -0.79
CA MET A 2 12.19 -27.05 -1.70
C MET A 2 12.77 -25.90 -0.88
N GLY A 3 14.01 -25.55 -1.19
CA GLY A 3 14.77 -24.50 -0.50
C GLY A 3 14.08 -23.15 -0.67
N GLY A 4 13.78 -22.52 0.47
CA GLY A 4 13.39 -21.12 0.53
C GLY A 4 14.55 -20.28 0.04
N VAL A 5 14.34 -19.57 -1.06
CA VAL A 5 15.19 -18.44 -1.43
C VAL A 5 14.83 -17.31 -0.48
N GLU A 6 15.58 -17.21 0.63
CA GLU A 6 15.64 -16.01 1.45
C GLU A 6 16.26 -14.89 0.61
N GLY A 7 15.41 -14.18 -0.12
CA GLY A 7 15.77 -12.98 -0.86
C GLY A 7 16.06 -11.83 0.08
N THR A 8 17.23 -11.84 0.73
CA THR A 8 17.79 -10.66 1.41
C THR A 8 18.39 -9.70 0.38
N HIS A 9 17.59 -9.26 -0.60
CA HIS A 9 18.01 -8.14 -1.44
C HIS A 9 17.68 -6.84 -0.72
N ARG A 10 18.65 -6.36 0.07
CA ARG A 10 18.76 -4.96 0.48
C ARG A 10 19.04 -4.10 -0.76
N LEU A 11 18.05 -3.95 -1.63
CA LEU A 11 18.01 -2.83 -2.56
C LEU A 11 17.89 -1.58 -1.68
N GLY A 12 18.87 -0.68 -1.73
CA GLY A 12 18.90 0.55 -0.93
C GLY A 12 17.75 1.54 -1.22
N GLY A 13 16.76 1.15 -2.03
CA GLY A 13 15.51 1.86 -2.22
C GLY A 13 14.43 1.27 -1.32
N ARG A 14 13.82 2.10 -0.47
CA ARG A 14 12.66 1.72 0.32
C ARG A 14 11.52 1.36 -0.65
N PHE A 15 11.00 0.14 -0.57
CA PHE A 15 9.80 -0.23 -1.31
C PHE A 15 8.62 0.48 -0.67
N ASP A 16 8.07 1.47 -1.38
CA ASP A 16 7.12 2.41 -0.81
C ASP A 16 5.66 2.03 -1.11
N ILE A 17 4.74 2.63 -0.36
CA ILE A 17 3.28 2.45 -0.49
C ILE A 17 2.61 3.76 -0.93
N PRO A 18 1.34 3.74 -1.37
CA PRO A 18 0.55 4.96 -1.51
C PRO A 18 0.35 5.67 -0.17
N TYR A 19 0.67 6.97 -0.07
CA TYR A 19 0.42 7.77 1.13
C TYR A 19 -0.78 8.71 1.00
N ASP A 20 -1.20 9.02 -0.21
CA ASP A 20 -2.32 9.93 -0.45
C ASP A 20 -3.19 9.50 -1.65
N PRO A 21 -4.36 10.15 -1.87
CA PRO A 21 -5.21 9.88 -3.03
C PRO A 21 -4.51 10.01 -4.39
N SER A 22 -3.52 10.90 -4.52
CA SER A 22 -2.78 11.09 -5.77
C SER A 22 -1.89 9.88 -6.05
N ASP A 23 -1.18 9.39 -5.04
CA ASP A 23 -0.40 8.15 -5.10
C ASP A 23 -1.29 6.96 -5.46
N PHE A 24 -2.39 6.78 -4.74
CA PHE A 24 -3.35 5.71 -5.01
C PHE A 24 -3.88 5.81 -6.44
N GLY A 25 -4.30 7.00 -6.87
CA GLY A 25 -4.81 7.23 -8.21
C GLY A 25 -3.81 6.87 -9.32
N ARG A 26 -2.50 7.11 -9.10
CA ARG A 26 -1.46 6.69 -10.06
C ARG A 26 -1.40 5.17 -10.19
N CYS A 27 -1.42 4.46 -9.07
CA CYS A 27 -1.43 2.99 -9.07
C CYS A 27 -2.75 2.44 -9.64
N HIS A 28 -3.89 2.96 -9.22
CA HIS A 28 -5.21 2.51 -9.68
C HIS A 28 -5.37 2.70 -11.19
N ARG A 29 -4.99 3.85 -11.76
CA ARG A 29 -5.01 4.06 -13.22
C ARG A 29 -4.10 3.10 -13.97
N LEU A 30 -2.93 2.75 -13.42
CA LEU A 30 -2.05 1.72 -14.01
C LEU A 30 -2.75 0.36 -14.05
N LEU A 31 -3.44 -0.03 -12.98
CA LEU A 31 -4.17 -1.30 -12.93
C LEU A 31 -5.42 -1.31 -13.81
N GLN A 32 -6.05 -0.16 -14.03
CA GLN A 32 -7.13 -0.03 -15.02
C GLN A 32 -6.60 -0.21 -16.45
N LEU A 33 -5.38 0.27 -16.74
CA LEU A 33 -4.74 0.08 -18.04
C LEU A 33 -4.28 -1.36 -18.28
N ILE A 34 -3.94 -2.09 -17.21
CA ILE A 34 -3.46 -3.49 -17.26
C ILE A 34 -4.18 -4.32 -16.18
N PRO A 35 -5.45 -4.72 -16.42
CA PRO A 35 -6.27 -5.41 -15.42
C PRO A 35 -5.68 -6.72 -14.91
N GLU A 36 -4.85 -7.39 -15.70
CA GLU A 36 -4.15 -8.62 -15.30
C GLU A 36 -3.20 -8.38 -14.13
N TRP A 37 -2.70 -7.15 -13.97
CA TRP A 37 -1.82 -6.80 -12.85
C TRP A 37 -2.59 -6.60 -11.54
N ARG A 38 -3.89 -6.27 -11.62
CA ARG A 38 -4.74 -6.16 -10.43
C ARG A 38 -4.82 -7.49 -9.68
N ALA A 39 -4.83 -8.61 -10.41
CA ALA A 39 -4.78 -9.95 -9.85
C ALA A 39 -3.41 -10.30 -9.21
N ASN A 40 -2.34 -9.59 -9.59
CA ASN A 40 -1.00 -9.80 -9.04
C ASN A 40 -0.71 -9.00 -7.77
N LEU A 41 -1.62 -8.11 -7.30
CA LEU A 41 -1.41 -7.37 -6.05
C LEU A 41 -1.18 -8.29 -4.84
N GLY A 42 -1.80 -9.48 -4.82
CA GLY A 42 -1.53 -10.49 -3.79
C GLY A 42 -0.05 -10.89 -3.72
N LYS A 43 0.60 -11.07 -4.88
CA LYS A 43 2.04 -11.38 -4.97
C LYS A 43 2.90 -10.22 -4.46
N VAL A 44 2.45 -8.97 -4.67
CA VAL A 44 3.14 -7.79 -4.12
C VAL A 44 3.11 -7.83 -2.59
N ALA A 45 1.95 -8.13 -1.99
CA ALA A 45 1.82 -8.28 -0.53
C ALA A 45 2.62 -9.45 0.05
N GLU A 46 2.80 -10.54 -0.70
CA GLU A 46 3.65 -11.67 -0.29
C GLU A 46 5.13 -11.31 -0.24
N ILE A 47 5.62 -10.53 -1.20
CA ILE A 47 7.03 -10.11 -1.30
C ILE A 47 7.31 -8.91 -0.38
N PHE A 48 6.34 -8.00 -0.25
CA PHE A 48 6.43 -6.78 0.53
C PHE A 48 5.33 -6.77 1.59
N PRO A 49 5.59 -7.28 2.81
CA PRO A 49 4.59 -7.34 3.86
C PRO A 49 3.95 -5.99 4.20
N GLY A 50 4.70 -4.89 4.05
CA GLY A 50 4.20 -3.53 4.21
C GLY A 50 3.06 -3.16 3.26
N TRP A 51 2.97 -3.79 2.08
CA TRP A 51 1.86 -3.58 1.15
C TRP A 51 0.58 -4.31 1.56
N LYS A 52 0.66 -5.30 2.46
CA LYS A 52 -0.46 -6.19 2.74
C LYS A 52 -1.73 -5.45 3.19
N PRO A 53 -1.71 -4.52 4.16
CA PRO A 53 -2.92 -3.81 4.55
C PRO A 53 -3.54 -3.00 3.41
N MET A 54 -2.70 -2.38 2.56
CA MET A 54 -3.15 -1.62 1.39
C MET A 54 -3.81 -2.53 0.33
N VAL A 55 -3.24 -3.70 0.08
CA VAL A 55 -3.77 -4.69 -0.87
C VAL A 55 -5.08 -5.30 -0.36
N ASP A 56 -5.15 -5.63 0.93
CA ASP A 56 -6.37 -6.18 1.54
C ASP A 56 -7.54 -5.18 1.47
N ALA A 57 -7.25 -3.89 1.63
CA ALA A 57 -8.24 -2.81 1.54
C ALA A 57 -8.44 -2.27 0.11
N TRP A 58 -7.78 -2.83 -0.90
CA TRP A 58 -7.73 -2.20 -2.23
C TRP A 58 -9.09 -1.95 -2.85
N GLY A 59 -10.03 -2.90 -2.73
CA GLY A 59 -11.40 -2.72 -3.25
C GLY A 59 -12.15 -1.56 -2.56
N GLU A 60 -11.99 -1.41 -1.24
CA GLU A 60 -12.57 -0.28 -0.49
C GLU A 60 -12.01 1.06 -0.99
N LEU A 61 -10.71 1.12 -1.28
CA LEU A 61 -10.06 2.32 -1.80
C LEU A 61 -10.54 2.67 -3.22
N GLU A 62 -10.81 1.64 -4.05
CA GLU A 62 -11.41 1.82 -5.38
C GLU A 62 -12.81 2.43 -5.28
N ASP A 63 -13.65 1.89 -4.38
CA ASP A 63 -15.01 2.42 -4.15
C ASP A 63 -14.98 3.89 -3.69
N LEU A 64 -14.11 4.22 -2.73
CA LEU A 64 -13.94 5.60 -2.26
C LEU A 64 -13.41 6.53 -3.36
N TRP A 65 -12.46 6.04 -4.17
CA TRP A 65 -11.93 6.80 -5.31
C TRP A 65 -13.03 7.13 -6.32
N GLU A 66 -13.83 6.15 -6.72
CA GLU A 66 -14.93 6.35 -7.67
C GLU A 66 -16.03 7.26 -7.09
N GLU A 67 -16.33 7.14 -5.80
CA GLU A 67 -17.32 7.98 -5.10
C GLU A 67 -16.89 9.45 -5.03
N GLU A 68 -15.61 9.72 -4.79
CA GLU A 68 -15.11 11.06 -4.46
C GLU A 68 -14.45 11.79 -5.64
N LEU A 69 -13.88 11.08 -6.61
CA LEU A 69 -13.20 11.69 -7.75
C LEU A 69 -14.05 12.74 -8.50
N PRO A 70 -15.35 12.49 -8.82
CA PRO A 70 -16.18 13.48 -9.50
C PRO A 70 -16.40 14.78 -8.70
N LYS A 71 -16.21 14.72 -7.37
CA LYS A 71 -16.38 15.87 -6.45
C LYS A 71 -15.12 16.73 -6.39
N GLY A 72 -14.00 16.29 -7.00
CA GLY A 72 -12.72 17.00 -7.04
C GLY A 72 -11.95 17.03 -5.72
N LYS A 73 -12.46 16.37 -4.67
CA LYS A 73 -11.83 16.23 -3.36
C LYS A 73 -12.06 14.82 -2.86
N LEU A 74 -11.04 14.19 -2.28
CA LEU A 74 -11.07 12.81 -1.80
C LEU A 74 -10.75 12.69 -0.29
N PRO A 75 -11.51 13.37 0.59
CA PRO A 75 -11.22 13.38 2.04
C PRO A 75 -11.39 12.00 2.70
N LYS A 76 -12.40 11.20 2.32
CA LYS A 76 -12.60 9.87 2.91
C LYS A 76 -11.48 8.93 2.47
N LEU A 77 -11.12 8.96 1.18
CA LEU A 77 -10.02 8.17 0.67
C LEU A 77 -8.70 8.56 1.36
N TYR A 78 -8.45 9.86 1.54
CA TYR A 78 -7.27 10.34 2.26
C TYR A 78 -7.22 9.82 3.70
N GLU A 79 -8.31 9.97 4.45
CA GLU A 79 -8.40 9.48 5.84
C GLU A 79 -8.15 7.97 5.91
N ARG A 80 -8.76 7.21 4.98
CA ARG A 80 -8.59 5.76 4.93
C ARG A 80 -7.15 5.35 4.63
N ILE A 81 -6.51 5.99 3.65
CA ILE A 81 -5.10 5.74 3.32
C ILE A 81 -4.19 6.05 4.51
N GLN A 82 -4.41 7.16 5.23
CA GLN A 82 -3.61 7.50 6.40
C GLN A 82 -3.74 6.46 7.53
N GLY A 83 -4.92 5.89 7.74
CA GLY A 83 -5.12 4.75 8.63
C GLY A 83 -4.28 3.54 8.21
N LEU A 84 -4.36 3.19 6.92
CA LEU A 84 -3.61 2.07 6.34
C LEU A 84 -2.09 2.27 6.38
N VAL A 85 -1.59 3.50 6.19
CA VAL A 85 -0.15 3.78 6.23
C VAL A 85 0.47 3.36 7.55
N ASN A 86 -0.24 3.57 8.67
CA ASN A 86 0.24 3.13 9.98
C ASN A 86 0.24 1.59 10.09
N GLU A 87 -0.81 0.93 9.61
CA GLU A 87 -0.88 -0.54 9.55
C GLU A 87 0.24 -1.13 8.66
N CYS A 88 0.50 -0.49 7.52
CA CYS A 88 1.55 -0.88 6.57
C CYS A 88 2.94 -0.75 7.20
N ARG A 89 3.21 0.33 7.93
CA ARG A 89 4.46 0.50 8.70
C ARG A 89 4.65 -0.63 9.70
N LEU A 90 3.61 -0.96 10.47
CA LEU A 90 3.66 -2.06 11.43
C LEU A 90 3.93 -3.40 10.73
N ALA A 91 3.27 -3.67 9.60
CA ALA A 91 3.47 -4.88 8.81
C ALA A 91 4.89 -4.98 8.20
N ASP A 92 5.51 -3.83 7.89
CA ASP A 92 6.90 -3.73 7.42
C ASP A 92 7.93 -3.71 8.58
N GLY A 93 7.49 -3.96 9.82
CA GLY A 93 8.37 -4.09 10.98
C GLY A 93 8.80 -2.77 11.62
N TRP A 94 8.19 -1.66 11.26
CA TRP A 94 8.36 -0.40 11.97
C TRP A 94 7.63 -0.43 13.31
N LYS A 95 8.18 0.28 14.29
CA LYS A 95 7.62 0.47 15.63
C LYS A 95 7.32 1.95 15.82
N GLN A 96 6.12 2.25 16.30
CA GLN A 96 5.75 3.61 16.66
C GLN A 96 6.45 3.99 17.96
N THR A 97 7.26 5.06 17.94
CA THR A 97 8.00 5.55 19.11
C THR A 97 7.37 6.79 19.74
N SER A 98 6.58 7.53 18.95
CA SER A 98 5.73 8.64 19.42
C SER A 98 4.53 8.80 18.47
N PRO A 99 3.52 9.64 18.78
CA PRO A 99 2.41 9.90 17.86
C PRO A 99 2.84 10.26 16.43
N TYR A 100 4.03 10.85 16.26
CA TYR A 100 4.55 11.30 14.97
C TYR A 100 5.92 10.70 14.61
N SER A 101 6.40 9.70 15.36
CA SER A 101 7.75 9.15 15.19
C SER A 101 7.72 7.64 15.10
N TRP A 102 8.56 7.11 14.20
CA TRP A 102 8.66 5.69 13.89
C TRP A 102 10.13 5.31 13.81
N SER A 103 10.45 4.10 14.27
CA SER A 103 11.79 3.52 14.13
C SER A 103 11.70 2.09 13.64
N ARG A 104 12.77 1.62 13.01
CA ARG A 104 12.96 0.25 12.59
C ARG A 104 14.43 -0.07 12.80
N ASP A 105 14.71 -1.22 13.39
CA ASP A 105 16.05 -1.69 13.74
C ASP A 105 16.90 -2.02 12.50
#